data_AF-A0A179DH20-F1
#
_entry.id   AF-A0A179DH20-F1
#
_cell.length_a   1.000
_cell.length_b   1.000
_cell.length_c   1.000
_cell.angle_alpha   90.00
_cell.angle_beta   90.00
_cell.angle_gamma   90.00
#
_symmetry.space_group_name_H-M   'P 1'
#
loop_
_entity.id
_entity.type
_entity.pdbx_description
1 polymer ?
#
loop_
_entity_poly.entity_id
_entity_poly.type
_entity_poly.pdbx_seq_one_letter_code
_entity_poly.pdbx_strand_id
1 'polypeptide(L)'
;MKTNKRNNLAFSAKKSGFHWLIVPMIIFLCVKPEDLTKAAIKVDNDEFSIIVLPDTQNYIQNLRGVANRDMFRDQIEWIVANQRKYNIAYVTQLGDLSQSINMSKSTNAVLDMEECREISAERFRACDTIMSPLDKANIPYGVAVGNHDQFPYQGDATGSSTSLFYKWFVNQGKGKSRFVGKSFFGGSREKDSYDDHYDLFSAGGKDWIVIYLEFDIDRTENIKDDAERNNWALSILKKYPNRTAIISTHDAGNIRDKKLGIQAQMFYDLLKGQPNLAIILGGHVGNKTGDVNYFSIPREGMNPVRTYISDFQSLSSDGTTEMTNGGNGYLRMMTFSVKENKMTVTTFSPYLQKRNLPNQFENVPQHQFAKPIFEDPK
;
A
#
# COMPACT_ATOMS: atom_id res chain seq x y z
N MET A 1 -30.93 8.80 83.30
CA MET A 1 -31.25 7.35 83.36
C MET A 1 -30.09 6.60 82.72
N LYS A 2 -29.23 5.97 83.54
CA LYS A 2 -28.95 4.51 83.60
C LYS A 2 -28.39 3.91 82.28
N THR A 3 -27.26 3.21 82.19
CA THR A 3 -26.22 2.75 83.13
C THR A 3 -25.06 2.12 82.32
N ASN A 4 -23.84 2.24 82.85
CA ASN A 4 -22.59 1.58 82.44
C ASN A 4 -22.57 0.03 82.55
N LYS A 5 -21.66 -0.61 81.79
CA LYS A 5 -20.77 -1.76 82.16
C LYS A 5 -19.72 -1.93 81.03
N ARG A 6 -18.41 -1.59 81.20
CA ARG A 6 -17.26 -2.39 81.76
C ARG A 6 -17.14 -3.79 81.13
N ASN A 7 -15.99 -4.38 80.83
CA ASN A 7 -14.56 -4.10 80.60
C ASN A 7 -14.00 -5.50 80.21
N ASN A 8 -12.95 -5.62 79.38
CA ASN A 8 -11.77 -6.40 79.75
C ASN A 8 -10.64 -6.34 78.72
N LEU A 9 -9.44 -6.29 79.30
CA LEU A 9 -8.11 -6.14 78.73
C LEU A 9 -7.65 -7.38 77.97
N ALA A 10 -6.77 -7.17 76.98
CA ALA A 10 -5.33 -7.45 77.08
C ALA A 10 -4.76 -7.58 75.66
N PHE A 11 -3.66 -6.90 75.35
CA PHE A 11 -2.54 -7.56 74.69
C PHE A 11 -1.24 -6.79 74.92
N SER A 12 -0.27 -7.57 75.38
CA SER A 12 1.10 -7.22 75.74
C SER A 12 1.97 -7.00 74.52
N ALA A 13 2.97 -6.14 74.70
CA ALA A 13 4.01 -5.70 73.79
C ALA A 13 4.76 -6.79 73.01
N LYS A 14 5.27 -6.43 71.82
CA LYS A 14 6.73 -6.31 71.58
C LYS A 14 7.08 -5.76 70.17
N LYS A 15 7.96 -4.76 70.20
CA LYS A 15 9.09 -4.44 69.28
C LYS A 15 8.77 -4.19 67.80
N SER A 16 8.76 -2.91 67.42
CA SER A 16 9.23 -2.48 66.09
C SER A 16 10.52 -1.66 66.25
N GLY A 17 11.56 -2.11 65.55
CA GLY A 17 12.87 -1.48 65.52
C GLY A 17 12.89 -0.27 64.59
N PHE A 18 13.73 0.70 64.94
CA PHE A 18 14.18 1.80 64.10
C PHE A 18 14.85 1.24 62.84
N HIS A 19 14.42 1.62 61.64
CA HIS A 19 15.20 1.52 60.40
C HIS A 19 15.14 2.85 59.64
N TRP A 20 16.30 3.26 59.17
CA TRP A 20 16.62 4.55 58.58
C TRP A 20 15.90 4.78 57.24
N LEU A 21 15.35 5.98 57.05
CA LEU A 21 14.92 6.50 55.76
C LEU A 21 16.16 6.80 54.89
N ILE A 22 16.39 5.99 53.86
CA ILE A 22 17.32 6.30 52.77
C ILE A 22 16.54 7.13 51.73
N VAL A 23 16.90 8.39 51.58
CA VAL A 23 16.46 9.24 50.47
C VAL A 23 17.35 8.92 49.26
N PRO A 24 16.80 8.55 48.08
CA PRO A 24 17.63 8.37 46.90
C PRO A 24 18.07 9.74 46.37
N MET A 25 19.36 10.00 46.47
CA MET A 25 20.04 11.12 45.84
C MET A 25 20.06 10.88 44.32
N ILE A 26 19.25 11.63 43.57
CA ILE A 26 19.29 11.63 42.11
C ILE A 26 20.60 12.31 41.70
N ILE A 27 21.58 11.51 41.30
CA ILE A 27 22.80 12.00 40.65
C ILE A 27 22.41 12.39 39.23
N PHE A 28 22.36 13.70 38.95
CA PHE A 28 22.38 14.20 37.59
C PHE A 28 23.76 13.92 36.99
N LEU A 29 23.90 12.80 36.30
CA LEU A 29 25.01 12.59 35.38
C LEU A 29 24.84 13.58 34.22
N CYS A 30 25.67 14.61 34.22
CA CYS A 30 25.75 15.58 33.14
C CYS A 30 26.38 14.90 31.92
N VAL A 31 25.55 14.26 31.09
CA VAL A 31 25.98 13.74 29.79
C VAL A 31 26.14 14.95 28.87
N LYS A 32 27.34 15.13 28.29
CA LYS A 32 27.57 16.20 27.32
C LYS A 32 26.70 15.93 26.08
N PRO A 33 26.12 16.96 25.44
CA PRO A 33 25.31 16.79 24.22
C PRO A 33 26.07 16.05 23.10
N GLU A 34 27.39 16.16 23.11
CA GLU A 34 28.33 15.57 22.15
C GLU A 34 28.43 14.03 22.27
N ASP A 35 28.15 13.48 23.46
CA ASP A 35 28.20 12.04 23.74
C ASP A 35 26.86 11.34 23.42
N LEU A 36 25.77 12.09 23.20
CA LEU A 36 24.48 11.55 22.76
C LEU A 36 24.46 11.23 21.24
N THR A 37 25.47 11.70 20.49
CA THR A 37 25.58 11.50 19.03
C THR A 37 26.38 10.26 18.60
N LYS A 38 26.80 9.38 19.52
CA LYS A 38 27.56 8.15 19.20
C LYS A 38 27.01 6.86 19.80
N ALA A 39 25.73 6.83 20.12
CA ALA A 39 24.96 5.60 20.18
C ALA A 39 23.77 5.72 19.22
N ALA A 40 24.06 5.91 17.93
CA ALA A 40 23.16 5.39 16.93
C ALA A 40 23.12 3.88 17.17
N ILE A 41 22.08 3.43 17.88
CA ILE A 41 21.69 2.03 17.83
C ILE A 41 21.54 1.75 16.35
N LYS A 42 22.52 1.04 15.79
CA LYS A 42 22.37 0.37 14.50
C LYS A 42 21.26 -0.64 14.76
N VAL A 43 20.01 -0.19 14.60
CA VAL A 43 18.90 -1.11 14.49
C VAL A 43 19.20 -1.80 13.17
N ASP A 44 19.89 -2.93 13.25
CA ASP A 44 19.92 -3.94 12.20
C ASP A 44 18.49 -4.45 12.05
N ASN A 45 17.60 -3.61 11.52
CA ASN A 45 16.32 -4.07 11.04
C ASN A 45 16.59 -4.59 9.62
N ASP A 46 17.05 -5.84 9.59
CA ASP A 46 17.04 -6.69 8.40
C ASP A 46 15.61 -6.85 7.85
N GLU A 47 14.60 -6.46 8.64
CA GLU A 47 13.20 -6.39 8.27
C GLU A 47 12.73 -4.99 7.87
N PHE A 48 11.99 -4.89 6.77
CA PHE A 48 11.29 -3.68 6.35
C PHE A 48 9.92 -4.01 5.77
N SER A 49 9.00 -3.05 5.71
CA SER A 49 7.68 -3.26 5.14
C SER A 49 7.44 -2.43 3.88
N ILE A 50 6.74 -3.03 2.93
CA ILE A 50 6.04 -2.35 1.84
C ILE A 50 4.54 -2.38 2.17
N ILE A 51 3.88 -1.22 2.13
CA ILE A 51 2.43 -1.14 2.25
C ILE A 51 1.81 -1.13 0.86
N VAL A 52 0.83 -1.99 0.64
CA VAL A 52 0.08 -2.12 -0.60
C VAL A 52 -1.34 -1.61 -0.38
N LEU A 53 -1.73 -0.60 -1.16
CA LEU A 53 -3.03 0.06 -1.13
C LEU A 53 -3.81 -0.29 -2.41
N PRO A 54 -4.76 -1.23 -2.35
CA PRO A 54 -5.54 -1.59 -3.51
C PRO A 54 -6.82 -0.76 -3.65
N ASP A 55 -7.20 -0.46 -4.90
CA ASP A 55 -8.55 -0.10 -5.36
C ASP A 55 -9.32 0.82 -4.39
N THR A 56 -8.89 2.10 -4.34
CA THR A 56 -9.42 3.09 -3.38
C THR A 56 -10.59 3.90 -3.95
N GLN A 57 -10.93 3.71 -5.22
CA GLN A 57 -11.95 4.46 -5.96
C GLN A 57 -13.31 4.49 -5.26
N ASN A 58 -13.73 3.40 -4.62
CA ASN A 58 -14.99 3.34 -3.88
C ASN A 58 -14.99 4.23 -2.63
N TYR A 59 -13.85 4.39 -1.96
CA TYR A 59 -13.71 5.26 -0.78
C TYR A 59 -13.83 6.73 -1.18
N ILE A 60 -13.31 7.09 -2.36
CA ILE A 60 -13.29 8.45 -2.88
C ILE A 60 -14.64 8.89 -3.43
N GLN A 61 -15.36 8.00 -4.12
CA GLN A 61 -16.71 8.24 -4.63
C GLN A 61 -17.75 8.44 -3.52
N ASN A 62 -17.46 7.97 -2.30
CA ASN A 62 -18.42 7.86 -1.20
C ASN A 62 -19.66 7.02 -1.59
N LEU A 63 -19.44 5.85 -2.21
CA LEU A 63 -20.53 5.00 -2.70
C LEU A 63 -21.39 4.39 -1.59
N ARG A 64 -22.66 4.13 -1.93
CA ARG A 64 -23.62 3.32 -1.16
C ARG A 64 -23.92 3.86 0.25
N GLY A 65 -23.64 5.15 0.51
CA GLY A 65 -23.96 5.83 1.77
C GLY A 65 -23.15 5.38 3.00
N VAL A 66 -22.15 4.52 2.80
CA VAL A 66 -21.32 3.93 3.87
C VAL A 66 -19.83 3.94 3.55
N ALA A 67 -19.43 3.73 2.29
CA ALA A 67 -18.07 3.97 1.87
C ALA A 67 -17.79 5.46 1.94
N ASN A 68 -16.70 5.86 2.58
CA ASN A 68 -16.36 7.27 2.67
C ASN A 68 -14.85 7.50 2.71
N ARG A 69 -14.46 8.75 2.45
CA ARG A 69 -13.06 9.20 2.41
C ARG A 69 -12.27 8.96 3.69
N ASP A 70 -12.91 8.74 4.84
CA ASP A 70 -12.21 8.41 6.08
C ASP A 70 -11.51 7.05 5.99
N MET A 71 -11.96 6.12 5.16
CA MET A 71 -11.25 4.84 4.96
C MET A 71 -9.86 5.07 4.38
N PHE A 72 -9.80 5.82 3.29
CA PHE A 72 -8.52 6.13 2.66
C PHE A 72 -7.68 7.04 3.55
N ARG A 73 -8.30 8.00 4.25
CA ARG A 73 -7.61 8.86 5.22
C ARG A 73 -7.01 8.04 6.36
N ASP A 74 -7.76 7.11 6.95
CA ASP A 74 -7.27 6.27 8.04
C ASP A 74 -6.15 5.34 7.59
N GLN A 75 -6.16 4.86 6.33
CA GLN A 75 -5.02 4.14 5.74
C GLN A 75 -3.76 5.02 5.72
N ILE A 76 -3.84 6.23 5.17
CA ILE A 76 -2.69 7.15 5.08
C ILE A 76 -2.21 7.61 6.45
N GLU A 77 -3.12 7.99 7.35
CA GLU A 77 -2.80 8.39 8.72
C GLU A 77 -2.09 7.25 9.48
N TRP A 78 -2.58 6.02 9.35
CA TRP A 78 -1.96 4.85 9.97
C TRP A 78 -0.55 4.61 9.45
N ILE A 79 -0.34 4.72 8.14
CA ILE A 79 1.00 4.57 7.52
C ILE A 79 1.96 5.60 8.11
N VAL A 80 1.58 6.88 8.14
CA VAL A 80 2.43 7.95 8.69
C VAL A 80 2.72 7.71 10.17
N ALA A 81 1.70 7.38 10.96
CA ALA A 81 1.84 7.16 12.39
C ALA A 81 2.72 5.94 12.73
N ASN A 82 2.75 4.92 11.85
CA ASN A 82 3.44 3.66 12.10
C ASN A 82 4.69 3.45 11.24
N GLN A 83 5.11 4.44 10.45
CA GLN A 83 6.28 4.34 9.55
C GLN A 83 7.51 3.78 10.27
N ARG A 84 7.90 4.37 11.40
CA ARG A 84 9.07 3.92 12.18
C ARG A 84 8.85 2.55 12.83
N LYS A 85 7.64 2.26 13.29
CA LYS A 85 7.32 1.04 14.04
C LYS A 85 7.45 -0.21 13.18
N TYR A 86 6.96 -0.15 11.93
CA TYR A 86 7.02 -1.27 10.99
C TYR A 86 8.13 -1.13 9.95
N ASN A 87 9.02 -0.14 10.11
CA ASN A 87 10.05 0.18 9.12
C ASN A 87 9.46 0.24 7.68
N ILE A 88 8.40 1.04 7.52
CA ILE A 88 7.72 1.20 6.24
C ILE A 88 8.67 1.95 5.30
N ALA A 89 9.31 1.20 4.41
CA ALA A 89 10.28 1.72 3.46
C ALA A 89 9.63 2.26 2.20
N TYR A 90 8.44 1.76 1.86
CA TYR A 90 7.77 2.08 0.62
C TYR A 90 6.26 1.83 0.70
N VAL A 91 5.47 2.60 -0.06
CA VAL A 91 4.02 2.41 -0.23
C VAL A 91 3.70 2.30 -1.72
N THR A 92 2.89 1.34 -2.12
CA THR A 92 2.44 1.22 -3.51
C THR A 92 0.92 1.20 -3.57
N GLN A 93 0.34 2.04 -4.44
CA GLN A 93 -1.08 2.02 -4.78
C GLN A 93 -1.25 1.28 -6.11
N LEU A 94 -2.23 0.38 -6.20
CA LEU A 94 -2.35 -0.60 -7.29
C LEU A 94 -3.27 -0.17 -8.46
N GLY A 95 -3.50 1.12 -8.66
CA GLY A 95 -4.48 1.62 -9.63
C GLY A 95 -5.87 1.74 -9.04
N ASP A 96 -6.73 2.42 -9.78
CA ASP A 96 -8.02 2.90 -9.33
C ASP A 96 -7.88 3.71 -8.03
N LEU A 97 -6.96 4.67 -8.08
CA LEU A 97 -6.80 5.66 -7.02
C LEU A 97 -8.12 6.42 -6.82
N SER A 98 -8.76 6.79 -7.93
CA SER A 98 -9.98 7.56 -8.01
C SER A 98 -11.05 6.84 -8.82
N GLN A 99 -12.29 7.34 -8.75
CA GLN A 99 -13.40 6.88 -9.56
C GLN A 99 -13.64 7.86 -10.70
N SER A 100 -13.39 7.45 -11.95
CA SER A 100 -13.85 8.16 -13.14
C SER A 100 -15.24 7.70 -13.56
N ILE A 101 -16.11 8.67 -13.90
CA ILE A 101 -17.46 8.39 -14.40
C ILE A 101 -17.40 8.34 -15.93
N ASN A 102 -17.81 7.23 -16.55
CA ASN A 102 -18.45 7.30 -17.87
C ASN A 102 -19.96 7.30 -17.67
N MET A 103 -20.65 8.06 -18.52
CA MET A 103 -22.06 7.83 -18.76
C MET A 103 -22.35 6.34 -19.05
N SER A 104 -23.49 5.84 -18.57
CA SER A 104 -24.02 4.49 -18.79
C SER A 104 -23.42 3.37 -17.92
N LYS A 105 -23.99 3.17 -16.72
CA LYS A 105 -24.49 1.86 -16.22
C LYS A 105 -25.02 1.89 -14.78
N SER A 106 -24.66 2.87 -13.94
CA SER A 106 -25.03 2.85 -12.51
C SER A 106 -26.06 3.87 -12.05
N THR A 107 -26.41 4.87 -12.88
CA THR A 107 -27.41 5.88 -12.52
C THR A 107 -28.34 6.09 -13.69
N ASN A 108 -29.66 6.00 -13.48
CA ASN A 108 -30.68 6.45 -14.44
C ASN A 108 -30.65 7.99 -14.67
N ALA A 109 -29.53 8.65 -14.34
CA ALA A 109 -29.26 10.05 -14.55
C ALA A 109 -28.32 10.20 -15.76
N VAL A 110 -28.75 10.99 -16.74
CA VAL A 110 -27.93 11.40 -17.87
C VAL A 110 -27.11 12.61 -17.40
N LEU A 111 -25.93 12.39 -16.81
CA LEU A 111 -24.95 13.45 -16.59
C LEU A 111 -24.29 13.76 -17.94
N ASP A 112 -23.97 15.03 -18.21
CA ASP A 112 -23.17 15.37 -19.39
C ASP A 112 -21.67 15.11 -19.16
N MET A 113 -20.88 15.17 -20.23
CA MET A 113 -19.44 14.89 -20.18
C MET A 113 -18.65 15.89 -19.33
N GLU A 114 -19.12 17.13 -19.21
CA GLU A 114 -18.45 18.16 -18.43
C GLU A 114 -18.71 17.97 -16.94
N GLU A 115 -19.94 17.61 -16.57
CA GLU A 115 -20.28 17.22 -15.21
C GLU A 115 -19.48 15.98 -14.77
N CYS A 116 -19.36 14.97 -15.64
CA CYS A 116 -18.52 13.80 -15.37
C CYS A 116 -17.05 14.20 -15.16
N ARG A 117 -16.53 15.12 -15.98
CA ARG A 117 -15.16 15.64 -15.87
C ARG A 117 -14.93 16.37 -14.54
N GLU A 118 -15.85 17.24 -14.13
CA GLU A 118 -15.73 17.99 -12.88
C GLU A 118 -15.83 17.09 -11.64
N ILE A 119 -16.68 16.06 -11.68
CA ILE A 119 -16.74 15.06 -10.61
C ILE A 119 -15.42 14.26 -10.53
N SER A 120 -14.88 13.80 -11.65
CA SER A 120 -13.57 13.13 -11.67
C SER A 120 -12.46 14.05 -11.16
N ALA A 121 -12.46 15.33 -11.55
CA ALA A 121 -11.51 16.33 -11.07
C ALA A 121 -11.60 16.54 -9.55
N GLU A 122 -12.80 16.68 -8.99
CA GLU A 122 -13.03 16.78 -7.55
C GLU A 122 -12.45 15.59 -6.80
N ARG A 123 -12.67 14.39 -7.31
CA ARG A 123 -12.18 13.15 -6.71
C ARG A 123 -10.65 13.06 -6.70
N PHE A 124 -9.98 13.44 -7.79
CA PHE A 124 -8.51 13.52 -7.80
C PHE A 124 -7.97 14.57 -6.83
N ARG A 125 -8.63 15.74 -6.69
CA ARG A 125 -8.27 16.74 -5.66
C ARG A 125 -8.43 16.17 -4.24
N ALA A 126 -9.43 15.31 -4.02
CA ALA A 126 -9.60 14.63 -2.75
C ALA A 126 -8.46 13.61 -2.50
N CYS A 127 -8.07 12.83 -3.50
CA CYS A 127 -6.92 11.92 -3.42
C CYS A 127 -5.62 12.70 -3.11
N ASP A 128 -5.41 13.83 -3.79
CA ASP A 128 -4.27 14.72 -3.57
C ASP A 128 -4.18 15.16 -2.10
N THR A 129 -5.31 15.62 -1.54
CA THR A 129 -5.42 16.03 -0.14
C THR A 129 -5.12 14.87 0.81
N ILE A 130 -5.74 13.70 0.58
CA ILE A 130 -5.66 12.52 1.45
C ILE A 130 -4.24 11.93 1.45
N MET A 131 -3.54 11.91 0.31
CA MET A 131 -2.18 11.36 0.20
C MET A 131 -1.08 12.36 0.57
N SER A 132 -1.37 13.67 0.63
CA SER A 132 -0.39 14.71 1.02
C SER A 132 0.36 14.49 2.34
N PRO A 133 -0.16 13.76 3.35
CA PRO A 133 0.62 13.42 4.54
C PRO A 133 1.84 12.54 4.24
N LEU A 134 1.79 11.67 3.21
CA LEU A 134 2.97 10.89 2.79
C LEU A 134 4.08 11.81 2.28
N ASP A 135 3.73 12.85 1.50
CA ASP A 135 4.67 13.86 1.02
C ASP A 135 5.35 14.60 2.17
N LYS A 136 4.55 15.03 3.16
CA LYS A 136 5.03 15.78 4.33
C LYS A 136 5.93 14.92 5.23
N ALA A 137 5.64 13.62 5.32
CA ALA A 137 6.43 12.66 6.07
C ALA A 137 7.66 12.14 5.30
N ASN A 138 7.82 12.51 4.03
CA ASN A 138 8.86 11.98 3.12
C ASN A 138 8.86 10.44 3.04
N ILE A 139 7.68 9.82 3.06
CA ILE A 139 7.55 8.37 2.87
C ILE A 139 7.55 8.09 1.37
N PRO A 140 8.45 7.24 0.85
CA PRO A 140 8.45 6.87 -0.57
C PRO A 140 7.17 6.16 -0.98
N TYR A 141 6.58 6.57 -2.11
CA TYR A 141 5.41 5.88 -2.66
C TYR A 141 5.24 6.09 -4.15
N GLY A 142 4.56 5.14 -4.80
CA GLY A 142 4.14 5.23 -6.20
C GLY A 142 2.70 4.72 -6.39
N VAL A 143 2.13 5.01 -7.56
CA VAL A 143 0.70 4.83 -7.87
C VAL A 143 0.55 4.28 -9.27
N ALA A 144 0.12 3.03 -9.43
CA ALA A 144 -0.26 2.53 -10.75
C ALA A 144 -1.52 3.28 -11.23
N VAL A 145 -1.69 3.40 -12.54
CA VAL A 145 -2.94 3.92 -13.11
C VAL A 145 -3.88 2.76 -13.36
N GLY A 146 -5.09 2.84 -12.82
CA GLY A 146 -6.16 1.87 -13.08
C GLY A 146 -7.15 2.34 -14.13
N ASN A 147 -8.11 1.48 -14.44
CA ASN A 147 -9.08 1.73 -15.48
C ASN A 147 -10.09 2.83 -15.10
N HIS A 148 -10.26 3.07 -13.80
CA HIS A 148 -11.04 4.18 -13.25
C HIS A 148 -10.22 5.45 -13.06
N ASP A 149 -8.91 5.43 -13.26
CA ASP A 149 -8.09 6.65 -13.26
C ASP A 149 -8.05 7.34 -14.64
N GLN A 150 -8.52 6.62 -15.67
CA GLN A 150 -8.62 7.09 -17.05
C GLN A 150 -9.97 7.81 -17.31
N PHE A 151 -9.92 8.85 -18.14
CA PHE A 151 -11.05 9.69 -18.53
C PHE A 151 -11.04 10.00 -20.06
N PRO A 152 -12.13 9.71 -20.80
CA PRO A 152 -13.31 8.96 -20.36
C PRO A 152 -12.94 7.59 -19.78
N TYR A 153 -13.77 7.06 -18.88
CA TYR A 153 -13.51 5.78 -18.19
C TYR A 153 -13.07 4.69 -19.17
N GLN A 154 -12.02 3.95 -18.81
CA GLN A 154 -11.39 2.94 -19.67
C GLN A 154 -10.94 3.50 -21.04
N GLY A 155 -10.39 4.70 -21.04
CA GLY A 155 -9.78 5.30 -22.23
C GLY A 155 -8.44 4.65 -22.57
N ASP A 156 -7.97 4.87 -23.79
CA ASP A 156 -6.74 4.25 -24.29
C ASP A 156 -5.51 4.65 -23.45
N ALA A 157 -4.60 3.69 -23.20
CA ALA A 157 -3.33 3.90 -22.50
C ALA A 157 -2.28 4.61 -23.38
N THR A 158 -2.66 5.70 -24.03
CA THR A 158 -1.81 6.49 -24.93
C THR A 158 -1.28 7.77 -24.27
N GLY A 159 -1.40 7.87 -22.94
CA GLY A 159 -1.10 9.07 -22.14
C GLY A 159 -2.12 10.20 -22.27
N SER A 160 -3.21 10.02 -23.01
CA SER A 160 -4.25 11.04 -23.20
C SER A 160 -5.42 10.89 -22.21
N SER A 161 -5.71 9.66 -21.79
CA SER A 161 -6.83 9.33 -20.92
C SER A 161 -6.56 9.68 -19.44
N THR A 162 -5.32 9.87 -19.03
CA THR A 162 -4.93 10.18 -17.64
C THR A 162 -4.80 11.68 -17.34
N SER A 163 -5.22 12.55 -18.26
CA SER A 163 -5.02 14.00 -18.13
C SER A 163 -5.59 14.62 -16.84
N LEU A 164 -6.69 14.09 -16.29
CA LEU A 164 -7.25 14.54 -15.01
C LEU A 164 -6.43 14.06 -13.81
N PHE A 165 -5.97 12.81 -13.82
CA PHE A 165 -5.04 12.26 -12.83
C PHE A 165 -3.77 13.13 -12.79
N TYR A 166 -3.16 13.36 -13.95
CA TYR A 166 -1.97 14.20 -14.03
C TYR A 166 -2.23 15.62 -13.52
N LYS A 167 -3.31 16.28 -13.98
CA LYS A 167 -3.60 17.68 -13.65
C LYS A 167 -3.89 17.91 -12.17
N TRP A 168 -4.60 17.01 -11.51
CA TRP A 168 -5.14 17.26 -10.17
C TRP A 168 -4.45 16.49 -9.06
N PHE A 169 -3.70 15.44 -9.37
CA PHE A 169 -2.93 14.67 -8.39
C PHE A 169 -1.42 14.83 -8.58
N VAL A 170 -0.90 14.64 -9.81
CA VAL A 170 0.55 14.70 -10.07
C VAL A 170 1.07 16.13 -10.11
N ASN A 171 0.39 17.02 -10.83
CA ASN A 171 0.79 18.42 -11.00
C ASN A 171 0.42 19.21 -9.75
N GLN A 172 1.44 19.73 -9.07
CA GLN A 172 1.32 20.51 -7.83
C GLN A 172 1.32 22.02 -8.08
N GLY A 173 1.14 22.43 -9.34
CA GLY A 173 1.14 23.82 -9.78
C GLY A 173 2.53 24.45 -9.82
N LYS A 174 2.63 25.63 -10.43
CA LYS A 174 3.88 26.44 -10.53
C LYS A 174 5.09 25.65 -11.08
N GLY A 175 4.83 24.74 -12.03
CA GLY A 175 5.85 23.89 -12.63
C GLY A 175 6.42 22.81 -11.71
N LYS A 176 5.73 22.49 -10.60
CA LYS A 176 6.13 21.43 -9.67
C LYS A 176 5.31 20.16 -9.93
N SER A 177 5.99 19.03 -9.89
CA SER A 177 5.37 17.70 -9.81
C SER A 177 5.47 17.18 -8.38
N ARG A 178 4.48 16.38 -7.99
CA ARG A 178 4.41 15.63 -6.73
C ARG A 178 5.63 14.71 -6.55
N PHE A 179 6.14 14.14 -7.64
CA PHE A 179 7.18 13.11 -7.63
C PHE A 179 8.54 13.56 -8.16
N VAL A 180 8.58 14.44 -9.17
CA VAL A 180 9.86 14.90 -9.74
C VAL A 180 10.71 15.59 -8.65
N GLY A 181 11.96 15.16 -8.52
CA GLY A 181 12.90 15.65 -7.51
C GLY A 181 12.81 14.93 -6.15
N LYS A 182 11.88 13.99 -5.98
CA LYS A 182 11.92 13.04 -4.85
C LYS A 182 13.05 12.05 -5.06
N SER A 183 13.74 11.68 -3.98
CA SER A 183 14.92 10.80 -4.05
C SER A 183 14.59 9.39 -4.55
N PHE A 184 13.34 8.96 -4.40
CA PHE A 184 12.88 7.66 -4.87
C PHE A 184 12.45 7.68 -6.34
N PHE A 185 12.08 8.83 -6.91
CA PHE A 185 11.55 8.88 -8.27
C PHE A 185 12.66 8.69 -9.32
N GLY A 186 12.56 7.63 -10.11
CA GLY A 186 13.56 7.27 -11.12
C GLY A 186 13.28 7.85 -12.52
N GLY A 187 12.01 8.13 -12.83
CA GLY A 187 11.58 8.68 -14.13
C GLY A 187 10.33 8.00 -14.68
N SER A 188 9.80 8.56 -15.76
CA SER A 188 8.61 8.08 -16.48
C SER A 188 8.95 7.68 -17.93
N ARG A 189 8.09 6.89 -18.58
CA ARG A 189 8.20 6.58 -20.02
C ARG A 189 7.96 7.84 -20.84
N GLU A 190 6.83 8.49 -20.62
CA GLU A 190 6.47 9.74 -21.27
C GLU A 190 6.89 10.94 -20.45
N LYS A 191 7.21 12.03 -21.15
CA LYS A 191 7.51 13.30 -20.53
C LYS A 191 6.25 13.88 -19.90
N ASP A 192 6.40 14.44 -18.68
CA ASP A 192 5.30 15.10 -17.98
C ASP A 192 4.08 14.18 -17.79
N SER A 193 4.34 12.87 -17.63
CA SER A 193 3.36 11.83 -17.27
C SER A 193 3.87 11.05 -16.04
N TYR A 194 2.95 10.35 -15.38
CA TYR A 194 3.24 9.40 -14.31
C TYR A 194 2.53 8.05 -14.56
N ASP A 195 2.11 7.80 -15.79
CA ASP A 195 1.29 6.64 -16.14
C ASP A 195 2.14 5.36 -16.12
N ASP A 196 3.26 5.39 -16.85
CA ASP A 196 4.35 4.43 -16.73
C ASP A 196 5.56 5.10 -16.07
N HIS A 197 5.96 4.63 -14.89
CA HIS A 197 7.09 5.20 -14.15
C HIS A 197 7.82 4.16 -13.31
N TYR A 198 8.95 4.55 -12.74
CA TYR A 198 9.65 3.68 -11.80
C TYR A 198 10.26 4.45 -10.64
N ASP A 199 10.31 3.75 -9.52
CA ASP A 199 10.83 4.24 -8.25
C ASP A 199 11.94 3.34 -7.73
N LEU A 200 12.90 3.94 -7.02
CA LEU A 200 14.09 3.32 -6.49
C LEU A 200 14.14 3.54 -4.98
N PHE A 201 14.37 2.47 -4.21
CA PHE A 201 14.62 2.58 -2.78
C PHE A 201 15.59 1.49 -2.32
N SER A 202 16.07 1.61 -1.09
CA SER A 202 17.00 0.65 -0.48
C SER A 202 16.52 0.33 0.94
N ALA A 203 16.38 -0.95 1.25
CA ALA A 203 15.90 -1.43 2.55
C ALA A 203 16.33 -2.88 2.78
N GLY A 204 16.51 -3.27 4.05
CA GLY A 204 16.96 -4.63 4.42
C GLY A 204 18.30 -5.02 3.78
N GLY A 205 19.20 -4.05 3.60
CA GLY A 205 20.51 -4.27 2.95
C GLY A 205 20.46 -4.56 1.45
N LYS A 206 19.31 -4.34 0.77
CA LYS A 206 19.13 -4.58 -0.66
C LYS A 206 18.55 -3.38 -1.38
N ASP A 207 18.91 -3.24 -2.65
CA ASP A 207 18.32 -2.24 -3.55
C ASP A 207 17.08 -2.80 -4.25
N TRP A 208 16.05 -1.98 -4.33
CA TRP A 208 14.77 -2.32 -4.92
C TRP A 208 14.41 -1.35 -6.04
N ILE A 209 13.60 -1.83 -6.98
CA ILE A 209 12.97 -1.01 -8.02
C ILE A 209 11.50 -1.42 -8.13
N VAL A 210 10.62 -0.43 -8.17
CA VAL A 210 9.19 -0.64 -8.45
C VAL A 210 8.91 0.01 -9.80
N ILE A 211 8.43 -0.76 -10.77
CA ILE A 211 8.04 -0.25 -12.09
C ILE A 211 6.52 -0.32 -12.17
N TYR A 212 5.92 0.79 -12.51
CA TYR A 212 4.48 0.95 -12.67
C TYR A 212 4.15 0.95 -14.14
N LEU A 213 3.13 0.17 -14.50
CA LEU A 213 2.62 0.10 -15.86
C LEU A 213 1.14 0.48 -15.86
N GLU A 214 0.77 1.47 -16.68
CA GLU A 214 -0.60 1.96 -16.85
C GLU A 214 -1.54 0.82 -17.20
N PHE A 215 -2.77 0.84 -16.70
CA PHE A 215 -3.81 -0.09 -17.15
C PHE A 215 -4.15 0.10 -18.62
N ASP A 216 -4.28 -0.99 -19.35
CA ASP A 216 -4.75 -0.96 -20.74
C ASP A 216 -5.89 -1.95 -20.95
N ILE A 217 -7.04 -1.42 -21.39
CA ILE A 217 -8.18 -2.24 -21.78
C ILE A 217 -7.96 -2.89 -23.13
N ASP A 218 -7.20 -2.22 -24.00
CA ASP A 218 -7.01 -2.65 -25.35
C ASP A 218 -5.96 -3.76 -25.37
N ARG A 219 -6.45 -4.94 -25.71
CA ARG A 219 -5.70 -6.19 -25.65
C ARG A 219 -5.30 -6.67 -27.04
N THR A 220 -5.70 -5.96 -28.10
CA THR A 220 -5.59 -6.44 -29.48
C THR A 220 -5.43 -5.37 -30.56
N GLU A 221 -5.82 -4.11 -30.33
CA GLU A 221 -5.86 -3.07 -31.37
C GLU A 221 -4.67 -2.09 -31.27
N ASN A 222 -4.18 -1.78 -30.06
CA ASN A 222 -3.05 -0.88 -29.81
C ASN A 222 -1.74 -1.60 -29.43
N ILE A 223 -1.41 -2.67 -30.17
CA ILE A 223 -0.20 -3.49 -29.98
C ILE A 223 1.09 -2.65 -29.99
N LYS A 224 1.09 -1.50 -30.67
CA LYS A 224 2.27 -0.64 -30.78
C LYS A 224 2.60 0.04 -29.46
N ASP A 225 1.64 0.66 -28.79
CA ASP A 225 1.91 1.32 -27.51
C ASP A 225 2.29 0.30 -26.44
N ASP A 226 1.59 -0.84 -26.40
CA ASP A 226 1.95 -2.00 -25.59
C ASP A 226 3.41 -2.41 -25.77
N ALA A 227 3.86 -2.52 -27.02
CA ALA A 227 5.24 -2.87 -27.32
C ALA A 227 6.21 -1.78 -26.84
N GLU A 228 5.89 -0.50 -27.02
CA GLU A 228 6.71 0.63 -26.54
C GLU A 228 6.82 0.64 -25.01
N ARG A 229 5.71 0.50 -24.29
CA ARG A 229 5.66 0.37 -22.82
C ARG A 229 6.46 -0.82 -22.31
N ASN A 230 6.25 -2.00 -22.90
CA ASN A 230 6.91 -3.23 -22.45
C ASN A 230 8.42 -3.20 -22.74
N ASN A 231 8.84 -2.64 -23.89
CA ASN A 231 10.26 -2.44 -24.19
C ASN A 231 10.89 -1.39 -23.28
N TRP A 232 10.16 -0.34 -22.92
CA TRP A 232 10.62 0.63 -21.93
C TRP A 232 10.86 -0.06 -20.58
N ALA A 233 9.91 -0.85 -20.06
CA ALA A 233 10.09 -1.62 -18.83
C ALA A 233 11.29 -2.57 -18.89
N LEU A 234 11.49 -3.25 -20.02
CA LEU A 234 12.67 -4.10 -20.26
C LEU A 234 13.97 -3.29 -20.18
N SER A 235 13.99 -2.08 -20.75
CA SER A 235 15.16 -1.21 -20.70
C SER A 235 15.50 -0.79 -19.27
N ILE A 236 14.48 -0.57 -18.43
CA ILE A 236 14.66 -0.22 -17.02
C ILE A 236 15.22 -1.42 -16.23
N LEU A 237 14.68 -2.64 -16.43
CA LEU A 237 15.22 -3.84 -15.80
C LEU A 237 16.68 -4.10 -16.19
N LYS A 238 17.05 -3.87 -17.46
CA LYS A 238 18.43 -3.96 -17.95
C LYS A 238 19.34 -2.87 -17.40
N LYS A 239 18.81 -1.66 -17.17
CA LYS A 239 19.55 -0.53 -16.58
C LYS A 239 19.87 -0.76 -15.10
N TYR A 240 19.00 -1.48 -14.38
CA TYR A 240 19.15 -1.74 -12.94
C TYR A 240 19.22 -3.24 -12.61
N PRO A 241 20.21 -3.98 -13.16
CA PRO A 241 20.26 -5.44 -13.04
C PRO A 241 20.48 -5.94 -11.61
N ASN A 242 21.04 -5.09 -10.73
CA ASN A 242 21.34 -5.44 -9.33
C ASN A 242 20.21 -5.12 -8.35
N ARG A 243 19.12 -4.49 -8.80
CA ARG A 243 17.96 -4.15 -7.96
C ARG A 243 16.91 -5.25 -8.03
N THR A 244 16.32 -5.67 -6.93
CA THR A 244 15.17 -6.59 -6.98
C THR A 244 13.94 -5.83 -7.47
N ALA A 245 13.34 -6.31 -8.55
CA ALA A 245 12.26 -5.63 -9.25
C ALA A 245 10.88 -6.15 -8.88
N ILE A 246 10.00 -5.19 -8.63
CA ILE A 246 8.57 -5.33 -8.44
C ILE A 246 7.90 -4.61 -9.61
N ILE A 247 7.00 -5.28 -10.34
CA ILE A 247 6.10 -4.61 -11.28
C ILE A 247 4.76 -4.37 -10.58
N SER A 248 4.22 -3.17 -10.67
CA SER A 248 2.88 -2.82 -10.18
C SER A 248 2.01 -2.40 -11.37
N THR A 249 0.98 -3.17 -11.65
CA THR A 249 0.00 -2.88 -12.71
C THR A 249 -1.39 -3.12 -12.15
N HIS A 250 -2.41 -2.47 -12.69
CA HIS A 250 -3.75 -2.61 -12.15
C HIS A 250 -4.32 -4.03 -12.37
N ASP A 251 -4.28 -4.57 -13.60
CA ASP A 251 -4.71 -5.94 -13.90
C ASP A 251 -3.52 -6.90 -14.06
N ALA A 252 -3.00 -7.37 -12.92
CA ALA A 252 -1.97 -8.40 -12.92
C ALA A 252 -2.51 -9.82 -13.18
N GLY A 253 -3.82 -10.04 -13.09
CA GLY A 253 -4.46 -11.34 -13.34
C GLY A 253 -5.39 -11.85 -12.24
N ASN A 254 -5.62 -13.16 -12.22
CA ASN A 254 -6.68 -13.79 -11.44
C ASN A 254 -6.14 -14.93 -10.56
N ILE A 255 -6.42 -14.84 -9.25
CA ILE A 255 -6.00 -15.85 -8.25
C ILE A 255 -6.69 -17.19 -8.43
N ARG A 256 -7.98 -17.20 -8.80
CA ARG A 256 -8.78 -18.42 -8.96
C ARG A 256 -8.21 -19.28 -10.09
N ASP A 257 -7.86 -18.64 -11.20
CA ASP A 257 -7.30 -19.33 -12.37
C ASP A 257 -5.78 -19.49 -12.28
N LYS A 258 -5.13 -18.80 -11.33
CA LYS A 258 -3.68 -18.71 -11.18
C LYS A 258 -2.98 -18.31 -12.49
N LYS A 259 -3.55 -17.31 -13.16
CA LYS A 259 -3.12 -16.83 -14.48
C LYS A 259 -2.96 -15.33 -14.49
N LEU A 260 -1.98 -14.86 -15.26
CA LEU A 260 -1.83 -13.45 -15.57
C LEU A 260 -3.03 -12.93 -16.36
N GLY A 261 -3.33 -11.65 -16.16
CA GLY A 261 -4.20 -10.90 -17.05
C GLY A 261 -3.56 -10.77 -18.43
N ILE A 262 -4.32 -10.37 -19.44
CA ILE A 262 -3.81 -10.34 -20.83
C ILE A 262 -2.64 -9.35 -20.95
N GLN A 263 -2.81 -8.13 -20.43
CA GLN A 263 -1.74 -7.13 -20.39
C GLN A 263 -0.52 -7.64 -19.61
N ALA A 264 -0.75 -8.24 -18.44
CA ALA A 264 0.34 -8.75 -17.62
C ALA A 264 1.11 -9.89 -18.28
N GLN A 265 0.42 -10.74 -19.03
CA GLN A 265 1.02 -11.80 -19.83
C GLN A 265 1.94 -11.22 -20.92
N MET A 266 1.53 -10.15 -21.60
CA MET A 266 2.31 -9.52 -22.66
C MET A 266 3.64 -8.96 -22.15
N PHE A 267 3.64 -8.18 -21.06
CA PHE A 267 4.92 -7.73 -20.51
C PHE A 267 5.70 -8.89 -19.91
N TYR A 268 5.05 -9.84 -19.24
CA TYR A 268 5.75 -10.98 -18.64
C TYR A 268 6.53 -11.77 -19.69
N ASP A 269 5.95 -12.03 -20.85
CA ASP A 269 6.62 -12.78 -21.92
C ASP A 269 7.89 -12.10 -22.42
N LEU A 270 7.93 -10.77 -22.42
CA LEU A 270 9.13 -10.00 -22.76
C LEU A 270 10.13 -9.90 -21.59
N LEU A 271 9.64 -9.78 -20.35
CA LEU A 271 10.46 -9.48 -19.18
C LEU A 271 10.96 -10.73 -18.43
N LYS A 272 10.36 -11.92 -18.63
CA LYS A 272 10.63 -13.13 -17.83
C LYS A 272 12.09 -13.56 -17.81
N GLY A 273 12.86 -13.26 -18.87
CA GLY A 273 14.30 -13.53 -18.93
C GLY A 273 15.18 -12.62 -18.05
N GLN A 274 14.62 -11.59 -17.40
CA GLN A 274 15.38 -10.69 -16.54
C GLN A 274 15.50 -11.26 -15.11
N PRO A 275 16.73 -11.52 -14.60
CA PRO A 275 16.95 -12.18 -13.31
C PRO A 275 16.54 -11.34 -12.11
N ASN A 276 16.45 -10.03 -12.27
CA ASN A 276 15.97 -9.12 -11.23
C ASN A 276 14.45 -9.07 -11.09
N LEU A 277 13.65 -9.56 -12.05
CA LEU A 277 12.20 -9.62 -11.91
C LEU A 277 11.81 -10.66 -10.85
N ALA A 278 11.14 -10.22 -9.78
CA ALA A 278 10.79 -11.09 -8.65
C ALA A 278 9.29 -11.11 -8.33
N ILE A 279 8.63 -9.95 -8.37
CA ILE A 279 7.24 -9.79 -7.93
C ILE A 279 6.44 -9.00 -8.96
N ILE A 280 5.20 -9.40 -9.18
CA ILE A 280 4.16 -8.62 -9.85
C ILE A 280 3.05 -8.38 -8.83
N LEU A 281 2.60 -7.13 -8.71
CA LEU A 281 1.49 -6.72 -7.85
C LEU A 281 0.36 -6.19 -8.73
N GLY A 282 -0.88 -6.53 -8.38
CA GLY A 282 -2.06 -5.88 -8.98
C GLY A 282 -3.33 -5.98 -8.15
N GLY A 283 -4.34 -5.24 -8.60
CA GLY A 283 -5.66 -5.12 -8.01
C GLY A 283 -6.72 -5.57 -9.00
N HIS A 284 -7.73 -4.73 -9.26
CA HIS A 284 -8.75 -4.85 -10.32
C HIS A 284 -9.75 -6.01 -10.17
N VAL A 285 -9.25 -7.20 -9.86
CA VAL A 285 -10.00 -8.46 -9.80
C VAL A 285 -10.48 -8.72 -8.37
N GLY A 286 -11.52 -7.97 -8.00
CA GLY A 286 -12.20 -8.12 -6.73
C GLY A 286 -13.19 -9.27 -6.71
N ASN A 287 -13.50 -9.77 -5.51
CA ASN A 287 -14.60 -10.70 -5.32
C ASN A 287 -15.26 -10.50 -3.95
N LYS A 288 -16.50 -11.00 -3.83
CA LYS A 288 -17.33 -10.83 -2.63
C LYS A 288 -16.82 -11.59 -1.40
N THR A 289 -15.91 -12.54 -1.59
CA THR A 289 -15.36 -13.37 -0.51
C THR A 289 -13.97 -12.91 -0.05
N GLY A 290 -13.40 -11.87 -0.66
CA GLY A 290 -12.04 -11.41 -0.35
C GLY A 290 -10.95 -12.41 -0.72
N ASP A 291 -11.18 -13.24 -1.74
CA ASP A 291 -10.16 -14.17 -2.25
C ASP A 291 -9.05 -13.36 -2.94
N VAL A 292 -8.08 -12.95 -2.13
CA VAL A 292 -6.86 -12.25 -2.51
C VAL A 292 -5.68 -13.08 -2.03
N ASN A 293 -4.73 -13.34 -2.91
CA ASN A 293 -3.62 -14.23 -2.58
C ASN A 293 -2.46 -14.01 -3.56
N TYR A 294 -1.72 -15.06 -3.86
CA TYR A 294 -0.69 -15.06 -4.87
C TYR A 294 -0.66 -16.39 -5.64
N PHE A 295 -0.02 -16.36 -6.79
CA PHE A 295 0.44 -17.55 -7.51
C PHE A 295 1.85 -17.32 -8.04
N SER A 296 2.55 -18.40 -8.39
CA SER A 296 3.92 -18.36 -8.90
C SER A 296 3.91 -18.75 -10.37
N ILE A 297 4.60 -17.98 -11.19
CA ILE A 297 4.75 -18.24 -12.63
C ILE A 297 6.15 -18.80 -12.86
N PRO A 298 6.26 -20.05 -13.33
CA PRO A 298 7.55 -20.71 -13.50
C PRO A 298 8.40 -20.04 -14.58
N ARG A 299 9.72 -20.11 -14.38
CA ARG A 299 10.74 -19.69 -15.34
C ARG A 299 11.76 -20.80 -15.49
N GLU A 300 12.18 -21.06 -16.72
CA GLU A 300 13.20 -22.07 -17.00
C GLU A 300 14.55 -21.61 -16.42
N GLY A 301 15.14 -22.41 -15.53
CA GLY A 301 16.46 -22.15 -14.93
C GLY A 301 16.52 -20.94 -14.00
N MET A 302 15.38 -20.40 -13.54
CA MET A 302 15.30 -19.20 -12.71
C MET A 302 14.22 -19.32 -11.65
N ASN A 303 14.32 -18.52 -10.58
CA ASN A 303 13.27 -18.43 -9.56
C ASN A 303 11.95 -18.01 -10.23
N PRO A 304 10.80 -18.59 -9.86
CA PRO A 304 9.51 -18.14 -10.39
C PRO A 304 9.23 -16.67 -10.02
N VAL A 305 8.40 -16.01 -10.83
CA VAL A 305 7.87 -14.68 -10.49
C VAL A 305 6.59 -14.87 -9.71
N ARG A 306 6.49 -14.22 -8.54
CA ARG A 306 5.25 -14.26 -7.76
C ARG A 306 4.34 -13.10 -8.11
N THR A 307 3.10 -13.44 -8.41
CA THR A 307 2.05 -12.47 -8.71
C THR A 307 1.07 -12.42 -7.56
N TYR A 308 0.96 -11.26 -6.91
CA TYR A 308 0.03 -11.01 -5.82
C TYR A 308 -1.11 -10.17 -6.33
N ILE A 309 -2.34 -10.63 -6.10
CA ILE A 309 -3.54 -9.85 -6.39
C ILE A 309 -4.19 -9.46 -5.07
N SER A 310 -4.44 -8.17 -4.91
CA SER A 310 -5.11 -7.62 -3.73
C SER A 310 -6.18 -6.65 -4.22
N ASP A 311 -7.45 -7.01 -4.06
CA ASP A 311 -8.56 -6.11 -4.31
C ASP A 311 -9.69 -6.43 -3.33
N PHE A 312 -10.09 -5.42 -2.56
CA PHE A 312 -11.15 -5.51 -1.55
C PHE A 312 -12.40 -4.75 -1.95
N GLN A 313 -12.42 -4.09 -3.12
CA GLN A 313 -13.50 -3.18 -3.55
C GLN A 313 -14.87 -3.85 -3.59
N SER A 314 -14.89 -5.17 -3.83
CA SER A 314 -16.09 -6.01 -3.91
C SER A 314 -16.40 -6.78 -2.62
N LEU A 315 -15.63 -6.58 -1.54
CA LEU A 315 -15.88 -7.21 -0.24
C LEU A 315 -17.22 -6.70 0.36
N SER A 316 -17.63 -7.37 1.42
CA SER A 316 -18.99 -7.78 1.63
C SER A 316 -19.30 -7.63 3.13
N SER A 317 -20.56 -7.45 3.55
CA SER A 317 -20.91 -6.71 4.79
C SER A 317 -20.47 -7.35 6.12
N ASP A 318 -20.27 -8.66 6.13
CA ASP A 318 -19.78 -9.47 7.24
C ASP A 318 -18.38 -10.06 6.96
N GLY A 319 -17.76 -9.62 5.85
CA GLY A 319 -16.59 -10.28 5.25
C GLY A 319 -16.93 -11.51 4.41
N THR A 320 -18.23 -11.85 4.21
CA THR A 320 -18.68 -13.02 3.44
C THR A 320 -19.64 -12.76 2.25
N THR A 321 -20.62 -11.81 2.24
CA THR A 321 -21.35 -11.40 1.00
C THR A 321 -21.90 -9.95 0.93
N GLU A 322 -21.99 -9.39 -0.29
CA GLU A 322 -22.12 -7.94 -0.60
C GLU A 322 -23.37 -7.33 0.02
N MET A 323 -23.22 -6.28 0.86
CA MET A 323 -24.03 -5.05 0.76
C MET A 323 -23.69 -3.90 1.74
N THR A 324 -22.48 -3.76 2.30
CA THR A 324 -22.07 -2.46 2.93
C THR A 324 -20.55 -2.29 3.04
N ASN A 325 -20.10 -1.03 2.91
CA ASN A 325 -18.79 -0.42 3.20
C ASN A 325 -17.67 -0.39 2.12
N GLY A 326 -17.97 -0.72 0.86
CA GLY A 326 -17.12 -0.39 -0.31
C GLY A 326 -15.66 -0.85 -0.26
N GLY A 327 -15.37 -1.92 0.48
CA GLY A 327 -14.02 -2.47 0.66
C GLY A 327 -13.37 -2.21 2.01
N ASN A 328 -14.06 -1.55 2.95
CA ASN A 328 -13.70 -1.46 4.37
C ASN A 328 -12.33 -0.80 4.68
N GLY A 329 -11.61 -0.23 3.71
CA GLY A 329 -10.32 0.42 3.94
C GLY A 329 -9.19 -0.53 4.29
N TYR A 330 -9.21 -1.77 3.78
CA TYR A 330 -8.11 -2.72 3.99
C TYR A 330 -6.84 -2.30 3.27
N LEU A 331 -5.70 -2.46 3.93
CA LEU A 331 -4.38 -2.42 3.30
C LEU A 331 -3.65 -3.75 3.53
N ARG A 332 -2.64 -4.02 2.72
CA ARG A 332 -1.78 -5.19 2.88
C ARG A 332 -0.36 -4.75 3.20
N MET A 333 0.15 -5.16 4.36
CA MET A 333 1.53 -4.96 4.77
C MET A 333 2.35 -6.19 4.39
N MET A 334 3.34 -6.01 3.53
CA MET A 334 4.32 -7.03 3.16
C MET A 334 5.63 -6.74 3.89
N THR A 335 5.96 -7.53 4.90
CA THR A 335 7.20 -7.40 5.68
C THR A 335 8.25 -8.38 5.15
N PHE A 336 9.40 -7.85 4.78
CA PHE A 336 10.50 -8.58 4.16
C PHE A 336 11.66 -8.72 5.14
N SER A 337 12.04 -9.95 5.46
CA SER A 337 13.31 -10.30 6.09
C SER A 337 14.25 -10.84 5.02
N VAL A 338 15.12 -9.97 4.50
CA VAL A 338 15.97 -10.31 3.34
C VAL A 338 16.94 -11.43 3.67
N LYS A 339 17.57 -11.36 4.84
CA LYS A 339 18.55 -12.34 5.32
C LYS A 339 17.96 -13.74 5.52
N GLU A 340 16.71 -13.79 5.99
CA GLU A 340 15.98 -15.05 6.18
C GLU A 340 15.28 -15.53 4.89
N ASN A 341 15.41 -14.79 3.78
CA ASN A 341 14.66 -14.99 2.57
C ASN A 341 13.16 -15.16 2.87
N LYS A 342 12.54 -14.30 3.68
CA LYS A 342 11.15 -14.46 4.15
C LYS A 342 10.33 -13.19 3.93
N MET A 343 9.13 -13.34 3.39
CA MET A 343 8.11 -12.31 3.28
C MET A 343 6.88 -12.73 4.09
N THR A 344 6.45 -11.91 5.03
CA THR A 344 5.19 -12.06 5.76
C THR A 344 4.17 -11.07 5.23
N VAL A 345 2.95 -11.52 5.00
CA VAL A 345 1.82 -10.71 4.56
C VAL A 345 0.80 -10.64 5.68
N THR A 346 0.45 -9.42 6.06
CA THR A 346 -0.62 -9.11 7.01
C THR A 346 -1.58 -8.11 6.38
N THR A 347 -2.84 -8.50 6.22
CA THR A 347 -3.90 -7.61 5.72
C THR A 347 -4.82 -7.23 6.87
N PHE A 348 -5.14 -5.95 7.02
CA PHE A 348 -6.04 -5.45 8.06
C PHE A 348 -6.62 -4.08 7.64
N SER A 349 -7.65 -3.59 8.35
CA SER A 349 -8.26 -2.29 8.07
C SER A 349 -7.99 -1.31 9.20
N PRO A 350 -7.15 -0.28 8.97
CA PRO A 350 -6.98 0.83 9.91
C PRO A 350 -8.31 1.51 10.28
N TYR A 351 -9.22 1.63 9.30
CA TYR A 351 -10.54 2.23 9.50
C TYR A 351 -11.39 1.47 10.51
N LEU A 352 -11.47 0.15 10.35
CA LEU A 352 -12.19 -0.73 11.28
C LEU A 352 -11.47 -0.78 12.63
N GLN A 353 -10.13 -0.78 12.64
CA GLN A 353 -9.32 -0.87 13.86
C GLN A 353 -9.53 0.35 14.74
N LYS A 354 -9.47 1.56 14.14
CA LYS A 354 -9.69 2.84 14.84
C LYS A 354 -11.08 2.92 15.48
N ARG A 355 -12.05 2.18 14.95
CA ARG A 355 -13.44 2.12 15.42
C ARG A 355 -13.77 0.88 16.26
N ASN A 356 -12.78 0.03 16.56
CA ASN A 356 -12.96 -1.26 17.25
C ASN A 356 -14.03 -2.16 16.59
N LEU A 357 -14.10 -2.15 15.26
CA LEU A 357 -15.00 -3.00 14.48
C LEU A 357 -14.33 -4.35 14.14
N PRO A 358 -15.12 -5.43 13.99
CA PRO A 358 -14.60 -6.77 13.67
C PRO A 358 -14.04 -6.83 12.23
N ASN A 359 -13.66 -8.04 11.78
CA ASN A 359 -13.18 -8.34 10.43
C ASN A 359 -11.76 -7.84 10.14
N GLN A 360 -10.83 -7.92 11.10
CA GLN A 360 -9.41 -7.59 10.89
C GLN A 360 -8.60 -8.67 10.16
N PHE A 361 -9.24 -9.74 9.71
CA PHE A 361 -8.60 -10.90 9.08
C PHE A 361 -7.49 -11.57 9.92
N GLU A 362 -7.54 -11.46 11.25
CA GLU A 362 -6.48 -11.97 12.15
C GLU A 362 -6.23 -13.48 12.02
N ASN A 363 -7.26 -14.26 11.72
CA ASN A 363 -7.19 -15.73 11.63
C ASN A 363 -7.54 -16.26 10.23
N VAL A 364 -7.32 -15.44 9.20
CA VAL A 364 -7.72 -15.78 7.84
C VAL A 364 -6.46 -16.03 6.99
N PRO A 365 -6.14 -17.30 6.63
CA PRO A 365 -4.85 -17.66 6.04
C PRO A 365 -4.51 -16.93 4.73
N GLN A 366 -5.50 -16.56 3.90
CA GLN A 366 -5.24 -15.79 2.69
C GLN A 366 -4.81 -14.32 2.96
N HIS A 367 -4.96 -13.86 4.20
CA HIS A 367 -4.59 -12.51 4.64
C HIS A 367 -3.43 -12.47 5.63
N GLN A 368 -3.08 -13.62 6.21
CA GLN A 368 -2.02 -13.81 7.21
C GLN A 368 -1.15 -15.00 6.81
N PHE A 369 -0.05 -14.76 6.11
CA PHE A 369 0.81 -15.84 5.64
C PHE A 369 2.28 -15.42 5.52
N ALA A 370 3.18 -16.39 5.51
CA ALA A 370 4.60 -16.18 5.25
C ALA A 370 5.10 -17.09 4.11
N LYS A 371 5.97 -16.56 3.26
CA LYS A 371 6.58 -17.26 2.12
C LYS A 371 8.02 -16.81 1.86
N PRO A 372 8.86 -17.63 1.22
CA PRO A 372 10.22 -17.20 0.90
C PRO A 372 10.23 -15.97 -0.02
N ILE A 373 11.12 -14.98 0.07
CA ILE A 373 11.08 -13.85 -0.90
C ILE A 373 11.34 -14.37 -2.32
N PHE A 374 12.34 -15.23 -2.45
CA PHE A 374 12.73 -15.93 -3.66
C PHE A 374 12.51 -17.43 -3.45
N GLU A 375 11.75 -18.08 -4.33
CA GLU A 375 11.64 -19.54 -4.34
C GLU A 375 12.87 -20.16 -5.01
N ASP A 376 13.25 -21.36 -4.58
CA ASP A 376 14.29 -22.12 -5.26
C ASP A 376 13.84 -22.46 -6.70
N PRO A 377 14.76 -22.44 -7.69
CA PRO A 377 14.46 -22.93 -9.03
C PRO A 377 14.00 -24.39 -8.95
N LYS A 378 12.90 -24.72 -9.62
CA LYS A 378 12.41 -26.10 -9.75
C LYS A 378 13.02 -26.81 -10.94
#